data_AF-A0A840ZD16-F1
#
_entry.id   AF-A0A840ZD16-F1
#
_cell.length_a   1.000
_cell.length_b   1.000
_cell.length_c   1.000
_cell.angle_alpha   90.00
_cell.angle_beta   90.00
_cell.angle_gamma   90.00
#
_symmetry.space_group_name_H-M   'P 1'
#
loop_
_entity.id
_entity.type
_entity.pdbx_description
1 polymer ?
#
loop_
_entity_poly.entity_id
_entity_poly.type
_entity_poly.pdbx_seq_one_letter_code
_entity_poly.pdbx_strand_id
1 'polypeptide(L)'
;MPRHEAWSAARAAGIVTEHAHLEGATLPILHALQDTFGYVDAEAVPLIADALNLSRAEVHGCISFYHDFRAAPAGRHEVKLCRAEACQAQGSEALHREILGRLGCGWHGTTADGAATVEPVYCLGLCANGPAALVDGEPIARLTADSLEAALTEHRQ
;
A
#
# COMPACT_ATOMS: atom_id res chain seq x y z
N MET A 1 0.44 -9.18 16.24
CA MET A 1 1.86 -8.72 16.24
C MET A 1 1.95 -7.56 15.26
N PRO A 2 2.89 -6.59 15.37
CA PRO A 2 3.02 -5.59 14.31
C PRO A 2 3.34 -6.31 13.01
N ARG A 3 2.55 -6.05 11.96
CA ARG A 3 2.70 -6.70 10.64
C ARG A 3 4.06 -6.39 10.00
N HIS A 4 4.63 -5.25 10.36
CA HIS A 4 5.88 -4.74 9.83
C HIS A 4 6.93 -4.61 10.93
N GLU A 5 8.19 -4.85 10.57
CA GLU A 5 9.35 -4.61 11.41
C GLU A 5 9.63 -3.10 11.53
N ALA A 6 10.26 -2.69 12.64
CA ALA A 6 10.81 -1.34 12.71
C ALA A 6 11.98 -1.20 11.73
N TRP A 7 12.14 -0.03 11.11
CA TRP A 7 13.24 0.23 10.19
C TRP A 7 14.60 -0.09 10.82
N SER A 8 15.45 -0.76 10.04
CA SER A 8 16.83 -1.05 10.38
C SER A 8 17.66 -1.07 9.10
N ALA A 9 18.65 -0.16 9.01
CA ALA A 9 19.56 -0.09 7.88
C ALA A 9 20.29 -1.42 7.62
N ALA A 10 20.62 -2.16 8.68
CA ALA A 10 21.26 -3.48 8.56
C ALA A 10 20.30 -4.52 7.93
N ARG A 11 19.03 -4.52 8.33
CA ARG A 11 18.02 -5.41 7.74
C ARG A 11 17.72 -5.03 6.30
N ALA A 12 17.61 -3.74 6.00
CA ALA A 12 17.41 -3.22 4.66
C ALA A 12 18.56 -3.59 3.71
N ALA A 13 19.82 -3.45 4.15
CA ALA A 13 20.98 -3.87 3.37
C ALA A 13 20.98 -5.39 3.06
N GLY A 14 20.50 -6.20 4.01
CA GLY A 14 20.24 -7.63 3.80
C GLY A 14 19.25 -7.87 2.66
N ILE A 15 18.08 -7.21 2.69
CA ILE A 15 17.04 -7.32 1.66
C ILE A 15 17.58 -6.90 0.28
N VAL A 16 18.33 -5.80 0.22
CA VAL A 16 18.99 -5.33 -1.01
C VAL A 16 19.90 -6.41 -1.57
N THR A 17 20.75 -7.02 -0.73
CA THR A 17 21.68 -8.07 -1.13
C THR A 17 20.95 -9.33 -1.62
N GLU A 18 19.88 -9.73 -0.93
CA GLU A 18 19.06 -10.90 -1.27
C GLU A 18 18.48 -10.80 -2.70
N HIS A 19 18.12 -9.58 -3.15
CA HIS A 19 17.41 -9.37 -4.42
C HIS A 19 18.28 -8.75 -5.53
N ALA A 20 19.51 -8.29 -5.23
CA ALA A 20 20.37 -7.59 -6.19
C ALA A 20 20.73 -8.41 -7.45
N HIS A 21 20.61 -9.74 -7.38
CA HIS A 21 20.90 -10.64 -8.49
C HIS A 21 19.79 -10.70 -9.55
N LEU A 22 18.61 -10.12 -9.27
CA LEU A 22 17.47 -10.12 -10.18
C LEU A 22 17.66 -9.13 -11.33
N GLU A 23 17.15 -9.47 -12.52
CA GLU A 23 17.06 -8.50 -13.61
C GLU A 23 16.02 -7.43 -13.24
N GLY A 24 16.41 -6.15 -13.32
CA GLY A 24 15.55 -5.03 -12.91
C GLY A 24 15.25 -5.00 -11.41
N ALA A 25 16.23 -5.35 -10.56
CA ALA A 25 16.08 -5.54 -9.12
C ALA A 25 15.49 -4.37 -8.32
N THR A 26 15.50 -3.14 -8.83
CA THR A 26 15.01 -1.95 -8.11
C THR A 26 13.57 -2.13 -7.61
N LEU A 27 12.62 -2.54 -8.46
CA LEU A 27 11.23 -2.75 -8.03
C LEU A 27 11.08 -3.90 -7.03
N PRO A 28 11.64 -5.11 -7.28
CA PRO A 28 11.62 -6.20 -6.31
C PRO A 28 12.17 -5.80 -4.94
N ILE A 29 13.28 -5.06 -4.90
CA ILE A 29 13.87 -4.57 -3.64
C ILE A 29 12.92 -3.60 -2.93
N LEU A 30 12.34 -2.64 -3.66
CA LEU A 30 11.41 -1.67 -3.08
C LEU A 30 10.16 -2.35 -2.52
N HIS A 31 9.62 -3.35 -3.21
CA HIS A 31 8.51 -4.16 -2.68
C HIS A 31 8.92 -4.94 -1.41
N ALA A 32 10.06 -5.62 -1.42
CA ALA A 32 10.53 -6.38 -0.26
C ALA A 32 10.79 -5.47 0.97
N LEU A 33 11.32 -4.26 0.75
CA LEU A 33 11.48 -3.26 1.81
C LEU A 33 10.12 -2.80 2.36
N GLN A 34 9.17 -2.48 1.48
CA GLN A 34 7.83 -2.06 1.89
C GLN A 34 7.04 -3.16 2.59
N ASP A 35 7.17 -4.41 2.16
CA ASP A 35 6.51 -5.56 2.81
C ASP A 35 7.09 -5.77 4.21
N THR A 36 8.42 -5.63 4.35
CA THR A 36 9.11 -5.79 5.63
C THR A 36 8.81 -4.64 6.60
N PHE A 37 8.92 -3.39 6.17
CA PHE A 37 8.86 -2.21 7.05
C PHE A 37 7.55 -1.43 6.98
N GLY A 38 6.67 -1.75 6.03
CA GLY A 38 5.41 -1.04 5.76
C GLY A 38 5.54 0.20 4.88
N TYR A 39 6.78 0.66 4.65
CA TYR A 39 7.15 1.83 3.87
C TYR A 39 8.60 1.68 3.36
N VAL A 40 9.02 2.58 2.46
CA VAL A 40 10.40 2.68 1.98
C VAL A 40 11.05 3.92 2.59
N ASP A 41 11.97 3.71 3.53
CA ASP A 41 12.71 4.80 4.17
C ASP A 41 13.68 5.49 3.17
N ALA A 42 13.90 6.79 3.35
CA ALA A 42 14.83 7.54 2.52
C ALA A 42 16.27 7.01 2.64
N GLU A 43 16.63 6.39 3.77
CA GLU A 43 17.92 5.71 3.96
C GLU A 43 18.09 4.48 3.05
N ALA A 44 17.02 3.92 2.48
CA ALA A 44 17.12 2.84 1.49
C ALA A 44 17.74 3.29 0.16
N VAL A 45 17.53 4.56 -0.22
CA VAL A 45 17.95 5.11 -1.51
C VAL A 45 19.46 4.94 -1.76
N PRO A 46 20.37 5.37 -0.87
CA PRO A 46 21.80 5.14 -1.06
C PRO A 46 22.17 3.65 -1.08
N LEU A 47 21.52 2.80 -0.26
CA LEU A 47 21.79 1.36 -0.22
C LEU A 47 21.51 0.68 -1.57
N ILE A 48 20.36 1.00 -2.18
CA ILE A 48 19.95 0.45 -3.48
C ILE A 48 20.86 1.01 -4.58
N ALA A 49 21.13 2.32 -4.56
CA ALA A 49 21.96 2.99 -5.56
C ALA A 49 23.36 2.38 -5.61
N ASP A 50 24.00 2.19 -4.45
CA ASP A 50 25.34 1.60 -4.37
C ASP A 50 25.35 0.13 -4.80
N ALA A 51 24.35 -0.66 -4.38
CA ALA A 51 24.29 -2.09 -4.68
C ALA A 51 24.02 -2.39 -6.16
N LEU A 52 23.21 -1.55 -6.83
CA LEU A 52 22.80 -1.75 -8.23
C LEU A 52 23.61 -0.92 -9.23
N ASN A 53 24.60 -0.14 -8.76
CA ASN A 53 25.37 0.80 -9.57
C ASN A 53 24.46 1.80 -10.33
N LEU A 54 23.50 2.39 -9.61
CA LEU A 54 22.58 3.40 -10.10
C LEU A 54 22.84 4.74 -9.40
N SER A 55 22.37 5.84 -9.99
CA SER A 55 22.33 7.11 -9.27
C SER A 55 21.19 7.13 -8.24
N ARG A 56 21.40 7.88 -7.14
CA ARG A 56 20.34 8.14 -6.16
C ARG A 56 19.09 8.77 -6.79
N ALA A 57 19.27 9.56 -7.86
CA ALA A 57 18.18 10.20 -8.58
C ALA A 57 17.31 9.17 -9.34
N GLU A 58 17.92 8.13 -9.93
CA GLU A 58 17.18 7.06 -10.59
C GLU A 58 16.32 6.27 -9.58
N VAL A 59 16.90 5.89 -8.44
CA VAL A 59 16.18 5.17 -7.38
C VAL A 59 15.04 6.03 -6.81
N HIS A 60 15.30 7.29 -6.48
CA HIS A 60 14.27 8.22 -6.03
C HIS A 60 13.19 8.43 -7.09
N GLY A 61 13.58 8.51 -8.36
CA GLY A 61 12.67 8.59 -9.51
C GLY A 61 11.68 7.44 -9.51
N CYS A 62 12.16 6.19 -9.37
CA CYS A 62 11.29 5.01 -9.26
C CYS A 62 10.31 5.12 -8.08
N ILE A 63 10.79 5.46 -6.88
CA ILE A 63 9.93 5.58 -5.68
C ILE A 63 8.83 6.62 -5.91
N SER A 64 9.17 7.79 -6.46
CA SER A 64 8.20 8.87 -6.70
C SER A 64 7.24 8.60 -7.85
N PHE A 65 7.61 7.75 -8.80
CA PHE A 65 6.80 7.44 -9.98
C PHE A 65 5.71 6.41 -9.66
N TYR A 66 6.05 5.36 -8.92
CA TYR A 66 5.10 4.32 -8.55
C TYR A 66 4.37 4.69 -7.25
N HIS A 67 3.10 5.09 -7.39
CA HIS A 67 2.23 5.47 -6.26
C HIS A 67 2.11 4.41 -5.15
N ASP A 68 2.44 3.15 -5.46
CA ASP A 68 2.33 2.04 -4.52
C ASP A 68 3.41 2.10 -3.43
N PHE A 69 4.53 2.80 -3.67
CA PHE A 69 5.59 2.96 -2.67
C PHE A 69 5.33 4.15 -1.74
N ARG A 70 5.32 3.86 -0.45
CA ARG A 70 5.08 4.85 0.62
C ARG A 70 6.39 5.31 1.23
N ALA A 71 6.53 6.62 1.42
CA ALA A 71 7.69 7.20 2.11
C ALA A 71 7.53 7.26 3.64
N ALA A 72 6.33 6.95 4.15
CA ALA A 72 6.00 6.99 5.58
C ALA A 72 5.09 5.82 5.96
N PRO A 73 5.07 5.41 7.25
CA PRO A 73 4.19 4.36 7.73
C PRO A 73 2.71 4.66 7.48
N ALA A 74 1.96 3.64 7.07
CA ALA A 74 0.49 3.67 7.05
C ALA A 74 -0.09 3.33 8.43
N GLY A 75 -1.41 3.44 8.57
CA GLY A 75 -2.17 2.86 9.67
C GLY A 75 -2.05 1.33 9.70
N ARG A 76 -2.64 0.71 10.72
CA ARG A 76 -2.57 -0.75 10.92
C ARG A 76 -3.09 -1.53 9.71
N HIS A 77 -4.10 -1.01 9.02
CA HIS A 77 -4.66 -1.56 7.79
C HIS A 77 -4.48 -0.59 6.62
N GLU A 78 -4.11 -1.14 5.47
CA GLU A 78 -4.18 -0.44 4.19
C GLU A 78 -5.49 -0.80 3.49
N VAL A 79 -6.29 0.21 3.16
CA VAL A 79 -7.57 0.04 2.45
C VAL A 79 -7.48 0.73 1.10
N LYS A 80 -7.46 -0.04 0.01
CA LYS A 80 -7.53 0.49 -1.35
C LYS A 80 -8.94 0.38 -1.90
N LEU A 81 -9.60 1.50 -2.19
CA LEU A 81 -10.96 1.53 -2.74
C LEU A 81 -10.94 1.78 -4.24
N CYS A 82 -11.58 0.91 -5.02
CA CYS A 82 -11.59 1.03 -6.47
C CYS A 82 -12.44 2.23 -6.93
N ARG A 83 -11.79 3.18 -7.59
CA ARG A 83 -12.42 4.37 -8.18
C ARG A 83 -12.51 4.34 -9.70
N ALA A 84 -12.27 3.20 -10.33
CA ALA A 84 -12.46 3.06 -11.78
C ALA A 84 -13.95 3.02 -12.18
N GLU A 85 -14.19 3.26 -13.45
CA GLU A 85 -15.50 3.54 -14.05
C GLU A 85 -16.49 2.39 -13.84
N ALA A 86 -16.03 1.13 -13.87
CA ALA A 86 -16.90 -0.02 -13.63
C ALA A 86 -17.47 -0.02 -12.20
N CYS A 87 -16.66 0.34 -11.19
CA CYS A 87 -17.15 0.46 -9.81
C CYS A 87 -18.05 1.68 -9.64
N GLN A 88 -17.73 2.79 -10.31
CA GLN A 88 -18.58 3.98 -10.31
C GLN A 88 -19.97 3.70 -10.92
N ALA A 89 -20.03 2.94 -12.01
CA ALA A 89 -21.28 2.48 -12.62
C ALA A 89 -22.10 1.55 -11.71
N GLN A 90 -21.48 0.96 -10.68
CA GLN A 90 -22.13 0.19 -9.62
C GLN A 90 -22.37 1.03 -8.34
N GLY A 91 -22.24 2.36 -8.41
CA GLY A 91 -22.56 3.27 -7.30
C GLY A 91 -21.46 3.46 -6.26
N SER A 92 -20.19 3.13 -6.58
CA SER A 92 -19.09 3.21 -5.61
C SER A 92 -18.88 4.60 -5.01
N GLU A 93 -19.19 5.69 -5.71
CA GLU A 93 -19.02 7.05 -5.17
C GLU A 93 -19.89 7.34 -3.93
N ALA A 94 -21.12 6.82 -3.89
CA ALA A 94 -21.96 6.95 -2.70
C ALA A 94 -21.41 6.11 -1.54
N LEU A 95 -21.00 4.87 -1.84
CA LEU A 95 -20.40 3.94 -0.90
C LEU A 95 -19.08 4.48 -0.30
N HIS A 96 -18.20 5.07 -1.12
CA HIS A 96 -16.94 5.65 -0.64
C HIS A 96 -17.18 6.81 0.32
N ARG A 97 -18.17 7.68 0.06
CA ARG A 97 -18.53 8.77 1.00
C ARG A 97 -19.01 8.23 2.34
N GLU A 98 -19.81 7.16 2.32
CA GLU A 98 -20.24 6.48 3.54
C GLU A 98 -19.06 5.89 4.30
N ILE A 99 -18.19 5.11 3.63
CA ILE A 99 -17.01 4.49 4.22
C ILE A 99 -16.08 5.54 4.84
N LEU A 100 -15.72 6.57 4.09
CA LEU A 100 -14.86 7.65 4.58
C LEU A 100 -15.49 8.39 5.76
N GLY A 101 -16.82 8.59 5.73
CA GLY A 101 -17.58 9.16 6.84
C GLY A 101 -17.54 8.30 8.11
N ARG A 102 -17.68 6.97 7.98
CA ARG A 102 -17.56 6.03 9.11
C ARG A 102 -16.15 5.98 9.68
N LEU A 103 -15.13 5.97 8.82
CA LEU A 103 -13.73 5.95 9.23
C LEU A 103 -13.24 7.31 9.77
N GLY A 104 -13.94 8.40 9.45
CA GLY A 104 -13.58 9.74 9.89
C GLY A 104 -12.29 10.26 9.24
N CYS A 105 -11.95 9.78 8.04
CA CYS A 105 -10.76 10.19 7.29
C CYS A 105 -11.11 10.58 5.84
N GLY A 106 -10.20 11.27 5.16
CA GLY A 106 -10.30 11.58 3.74
C GLY A 106 -9.53 10.59 2.87
N TRP A 107 -9.52 10.83 1.55
CA TRP A 107 -8.61 10.16 0.63
C TRP A 107 -7.15 10.44 1.00
N HIS A 108 -6.29 9.44 0.86
CA HIS A 108 -4.88 9.48 1.29
C HIS A 108 -4.72 9.74 2.80
N GLY A 109 -5.80 9.57 3.56
CA GLY A 109 -5.89 9.88 4.97
C GLY A 109 -5.76 8.63 5.83
N THR A 110 -5.20 8.81 7.02
CA THR A 110 -5.18 7.79 8.06
C THR A 110 -6.16 8.17 9.17
N THR A 111 -6.90 7.20 9.71
CA THR A 111 -7.82 7.43 10.83
C THR A 111 -7.07 7.95 12.06
N ALA A 112 -7.74 8.75 12.90
CA ALA A 112 -7.09 9.42 14.03
C ALA A 112 -6.50 8.45 15.09
N ASP A 113 -7.03 7.23 15.15
CA ASP A 113 -6.57 6.15 16.01
C ASP A 113 -5.49 5.25 15.34
N GLY A 114 -5.05 5.62 14.14
CA GLY A 114 -4.07 4.89 13.34
C GLY A 114 -4.54 3.51 12.88
N ALA A 115 -5.85 3.23 12.88
CA ALA A 115 -6.39 1.93 12.48
C ALA A 115 -6.25 1.67 10.98
N ALA A 116 -6.61 2.63 10.13
CA ALA A 116 -6.66 2.41 8.70
C ALA A 116 -6.16 3.63 7.91
N THR A 117 -5.48 3.38 6.80
CA THR A 117 -5.17 4.37 5.76
C THR A 117 -5.97 4.03 4.52
N VAL A 118 -6.67 5.03 3.97
CA VAL A 118 -7.54 4.85 2.80
C VAL A 118 -6.92 5.46 1.55
N GLU A 119 -6.63 4.61 0.57
CA GLU A 119 -6.06 4.97 -0.71
C GLU A 119 -7.06 4.73 -1.85
N PRO A 120 -7.14 5.63 -2.84
CA PRO A 120 -7.83 5.33 -4.08
C PRO A 120 -6.99 4.42 -4.96
N VAL A 121 -7.62 3.46 -5.63
CA VAL A 121 -6.97 2.65 -6.67
C VAL A 121 -7.79 2.67 -7.96
N TYR A 122 -7.11 2.72 -9.10
CA TYR A 122 -7.75 2.78 -10.41
C TYR A 122 -7.78 1.40 -11.05
N CYS A 123 -8.88 0.70 -10.79
CA CYS A 123 -9.19 -0.65 -11.25
C CYS A 123 -8.38 -1.74 -10.55
N LEU A 124 -9.08 -2.67 -9.92
CA LEU A 124 -8.52 -3.87 -9.28
C LEU A 124 -8.69 -5.13 -10.16
N GLY A 125 -9.15 -5.00 -11.40
CA GLY A 125 -9.48 -6.15 -12.26
C GLY A 125 -10.73 -6.93 -11.84
N LEU A 126 -11.45 -6.47 -10.81
CA LEU A 126 -12.67 -7.11 -10.27
C LEU A 126 -13.96 -6.50 -10.85
N CYS A 127 -13.92 -5.99 -12.08
CA CYS A 127 -15.00 -5.18 -12.67
C CYS A 127 -16.37 -5.88 -12.67
N ALA A 128 -16.40 -7.20 -12.91
CA ALA A 128 -17.63 -7.99 -12.91
C ALA A 128 -18.25 -8.19 -11.51
N ASN A 129 -17.50 -7.90 -10.44
CA ASN A 129 -17.91 -8.06 -9.06
C ASN A 129 -17.71 -6.76 -8.25
N GLY A 130 -17.78 -5.60 -8.91
CA GLY A 130 -17.67 -4.30 -8.24
C GLY A 130 -18.92 -3.94 -7.40
N PRO A 131 -18.85 -2.89 -6.57
CA PRO A 131 -17.65 -2.14 -6.18
C PRO A 131 -16.62 -3.04 -5.48
N ALA A 132 -15.33 -2.74 -5.61
CA ALA A 132 -14.25 -3.58 -5.11
C ALA A 132 -13.28 -2.80 -4.21
N ALA A 133 -12.69 -3.49 -3.25
CA ALA A 133 -11.61 -2.97 -2.43
C ALA A 133 -10.48 -4.01 -2.28
N LEU A 134 -9.35 -3.54 -1.77
CA LEU A 134 -8.25 -4.35 -1.24
C LEU A 134 -8.06 -3.95 0.22
N VAL A 135 -8.02 -4.91 1.14
CA VAL A 135 -7.63 -4.67 2.53
C VAL A 135 -6.39 -5.49 2.79
N ASP A 136 -5.26 -4.84 3.05
CA ASP A 136 -3.99 -5.52 3.34
C ASP A 136 -3.54 -6.55 2.29
N GLY A 137 -3.86 -6.29 1.02
CA GLY A 137 -3.57 -7.22 -0.07
C GLY A 137 -4.70 -8.19 -0.41
N GLU A 138 -5.71 -8.31 0.45
CA GLU A 138 -6.84 -9.23 0.25
C GLU A 138 -8.01 -8.56 -0.48
N PRO A 139 -8.50 -9.15 -1.60
CA PRO A 139 -9.57 -8.56 -2.38
C PRO A 139 -10.95 -8.74 -1.74
N ILE A 140 -11.72 -7.66 -1.69
CA ILE A 140 -13.14 -7.66 -1.31
C ILE A 140 -13.97 -7.34 -2.55
N ALA A 141 -14.74 -8.34 -2.99
CA ALA A 141 -15.72 -8.21 -4.05
C ALA A 141 -17.10 -7.81 -3.48
N ARG A 142 -17.93 -7.15 -4.31
CA ARG A 142 -19.28 -6.68 -3.93
C ARG A 142 -19.27 -5.90 -2.62
N LEU A 143 -18.33 -4.97 -2.53
CA LEU A 143 -18.01 -4.21 -1.33
C LEU A 143 -19.27 -3.54 -0.76
N THR A 144 -19.41 -3.66 0.56
CA THR A 144 -20.32 -2.87 1.39
C THR A 144 -19.52 -2.21 2.51
N ALA A 145 -20.09 -1.18 3.15
CA ALA A 145 -19.45 -0.56 4.31
C ALA A 145 -19.29 -1.57 5.46
N ASP A 146 -20.28 -2.43 5.66
CA ASP A 146 -20.26 -3.45 6.72
C ASP A 146 -19.23 -4.55 6.44
N SER A 147 -19.08 -4.99 5.19
CA SER A 147 -18.04 -5.98 4.82
C SER A 147 -16.63 -5.41 5.00
N LEU A 148 -16.44 -4.10 4.76
CA LEU A 148 -15.15 -3.45 5.04
C LEU A 148 -14.86 -3.41 6.53
N GLU A 149 -15.85 -3.04 7.34
CA GLU A 149 -15.71 -2.99 8.81
C GLU A 149 -15.43 -4.38 9.41
N ALA A 150 -16.06 -5.41 8.86
CA ALA A 150 -15.77 -6.81 9.19
C ALA A 150 -14.31 -7.16 8.88
N ALA A 151 -13.83 -6.86 7.66
CA ALA A 151 -12.45 -7.13 7.26
C ALA A 151 -11.43 -6.41 8.17
N LEU A 152 -11.66 -5.14 8.48
CA LEU A 152 -10.81 -4.37 9.41
C LEU A 152 -10.80 -4.95 10.84
N THR A 153 -11.83 -5.69 11.23
CA THR A 153 -11.91 -6.35 12.54
C THR A 153 -11.22 -7.72 12.52
N GLU A 154 -11.41 -8.50 11.46
CA GLU A 154 -10.83 -9.83 11.28
C GLU A 154 -9.29 -9.77 11.23
N HIS A 155 -8.72 -8.79 10.53
CA HIS A 155 -7.27 -8.59 10.42
C HIS A 155 -6.62 -8.03 11.70
N ARG A 156 -7.36 -7.86 12.81
CA ARG A 156 -6.77 -7.49 14.11
C ARG A 156 -6.07 -8.66 14.83
N GLN A 157 -6.24 -9.89 14.35
CA GLN A 157 -5.67 -11.13 14.93
C GLN A 157 -4.31 -11.46 14.31
#